data_AF-A0AAP5Q4Z1-F1
#
_entry.id   AF-A0AAP5Q4Z1-F1
#
_cell.length_a   1.000
_cell.length_b   1.000
_cell.length_c   1.000
_cell.angle_alpha   90.00
_cell.angle_beta   90.00
_cell.angle_gamma   90.00
#
_symmetry.space_group_name_H-M   'P 1'
#
loop_
_entity.id
_entity.type
_entity.pdbx_description
1 polymer ?
#
loop_
_entity_poly.entity_id
_entity_poly.type
_entity_poly.pdbx_seq_one_letter_code
_entity_poly.pdbx_strand_id
1 'polypeptide(L)'
;MARAGLTRSAIKRARDTLVAQGLHPSIDAIRIALGNTGSKTTIHRYLKELEEEEGTSLTRAASLSDTIQELVARLAARLHEEAQALVDQQAAASATQHQQAQTEMAKLTTELATLQAQLAAAAAAFSSEQGAHAEKRLVLHQRDLDVERLTQQVRDQTARLAEQEGFRQSLEEKLTHAHDALEHYRTASREQREQEARRHELQVQQLQAKLRQVNQTAIVKQNEITQLNKDNARLLTEAGTAGKRLRTARNARARRAVAGNAEPRTG
;
A
#
# COMPACT_ATOMS: atom_id res chain seq x y z
N MET A 1 97.36 -72.42 -100.31
CA MET A 1 96.60 -71.30 -99.70
C MET A 1 95.16 -71.79 -99.49
N ALA A 2 94.82 -72.25 -98.28
CA ALA A 2 93.52 -72.81 -97.96
C ALA A 2 92.43 -71.72 -98.00
N ARG A 3 91.34 -71.94 -98.75
CA ARG A 3 90.22 -70.99 -98.84
C ARG A 3 89.38 -71.10 -97.57
N ALA A 4 89.38 -70.06 -96.74
CA ALA A 4 88.56 -69.98 -95.53
C ALA A 4 87.06 -70.00 -95.88
N GLY A 5 86.31 -70.93 -95.28
CA GLY A 5 84.86 -70.98 -95.40
C GLY A 5 84.19 -69.79 -94.71
N LEU A 6 83.07 -69.32 -95.26
CA LEU A 6 82.30 -68.22 -94.67
C LEU A 6 81.82 -68.57 -93.25
N THR A 7 81.94 -67.61 -92.33
CA THR A 7 81.51 -67.75 -90.94
C THR A 7 80.19 -67.02 -90.67
N ARG A 8 79.33 -67.58 -89.81
CA ARG A 8 78.03 -67.01 -89.40
C ARG A 8 78.16 -65.59 -88.84
N SER A 9 79.26 -65.28 -88.16
CA SER A 9 79.55 -63.95 -87.61
C SER A 9 79.88 -62.88 -88.66
N ALA A 10 80.44 -63.28 -89.81
CA ALA A 10 80.67 -62.36 -90.93
C ALA A 10 79.34 -61.97 -91.61
N ILE A 11 78.43 -62.93 -91.78
CA ILE A 11 77.09 -62.70 -92.31
C ILE A 11 76.26 -61.81 -91.37
N LYS A 12 76.35 -62.05 -90.04
CA LYS A 12 75.70 -61.21 -89.04
C LYS A 12 76.18 -59.75 -89.12
N ARG A 13 77.51 -59.54 -89.15
CA ARG A 13 78.08 -58.19 -89.28
C ARG A 13 77.65 -57.49 -90.57
N ALA A 14 77.71 -58.18 -91.71
CA ALA A 14 77.31 -57.63 -93.00
C ALA A 14 75.82 -57.22 -93.01
N ARG A 15 74.95 -58.06 -92.45
CA ARG A 15 73.53 -57.76 -92.24
C ARG A 15 73.34 -56.54 -91.35
N ASP A 16 74.00 -56.49 -90.19
CA ASP A 16 73.84 -55.40 -89.22
C ASP A 16 74.32 -54.06 -89.79
N THR A 17 75.39 -54.04 -90.61
CA THR A 17 75.80 -52.84 -91.37
C THR A 17 74.75 -52.41 -92.40
N LEU A 18 74.10 -53.34 -93.10
CA LEU A 18 73.06 -53.00 -94.08
C LEU A 18 71.79 -52.47 -93.40
N VAL A 19 71.40 -53.06 -92.27
CA VAL A 19 70.28 -52.58 -91.44
C VAL A 19 70.57 -51.20 -90.87
N ALA A 20 71.78 -50.96 -90.36
CA ALA A 20 72.19 -49.64 -89.85
C ALA A 20 72.22 -48.56 -90.95
N GLN A 21 72.41 -48.97 -92.22
CA GLN A 21 72.32 -48.10 -93.39
C GLN A 21 70.88 -47.94 -93.94
N GLY A 22 69.88 -48.58 -93.31
CA GLY A 22 68.47 -48.51 -93.72
C GLY A 22 68.14 -49.31 -94.98
N LEU A 23 69.04 -50.17 -95.46
CA LEU A 23 68.85 -51.00 -96.64
C LEU A 23 68.33 -52.40 -96.26
N HIS A 24 67.38 -52.94 -97.03
CA HIS A 24 66.83 -54.26 -96.75
C HIS A 24 67.91 -55.35 -96.95
N PRO A 25 68.21 -56.19 -95.95
CA PRO A 25 69.27 -57.21 -96.03
C PRO A 25 68.88 -58.38 -96.94
N SER A 26 68.83 -58.14 -98.25
CA SER A 26 68.64 -59.20 -99.23
C SER A 26 69.90 -60.07 -99.35
N ILE A 27 69.74 -61.32 -99.77
CA ILE A 27 70.85 -62.26 -99.93
C ILE A 27 71.95 -61.69 -100.84
N ASP A 28 71.54 -60.97 -101.89
CA ASP A 28 72.46 -60.37 -102.86
C ASP A 28 73.14 -59.12 -102.27
N ALA A 29 72.45 -58.32 -101.44
CA ALA A 29 73.04 -57.18 -100.73
C ALA A 29 74.10 -57.62 -99.71
N ILE A 30 73.83 -58.69 -98.95
CA ILE A 30 74.79 -59.25 -97.99
C ILE A 30 75.99 -59.87 -98.70
N ARG A 31 75.76 -60.52 -99.84
CA ARG A 31 76.84 -61.05 -100.68
C ARG A 31 77.73 -59.93 -101.23
N ILE A 32 77.16 -58.78 -101.62
CA ILE A 32 77.92 -57.59 -102.04
C ILE A 32 78.74 -57.03 -100.87
N ALA A 33 78.13 -56.90 -99.68
CA ALA A 33 78.81 -56.44 -98.47
C ALA A 33 79.94 -57.38 -98.01
N LEU A 34 79.85 -58.67 -98.33
CA LEU A 34 80.89 -59.69 -98.10
C LEU A 34 81.91 -59.81 -99.25
N GLY A 35 81.91 -58.87 -100.20
CA GLY A 35 82.89 -58.83 -101.30
C GLY A 35 82.65 -59.87 -102.40
N ASN A 36 81.37 -60.17 -102.71
CA ASN A 36 80.93 -61.16 -103.69
C ASN A 36 81.30 -62.62 -103.36
N THR A 37 81.64 -62.89 -102.10
CA THR A 37 82.00 -64.23 -101.62
C THR A 37 80.81 -64.92 -100.97
N GLY A 38 80.69 -66.22 -101.22
CA GLY A 38 79.66 -67.08 -100.63
C GLY A 38 78.53 -67.49 -101.57
N SER A 39 78.07 -68.72 -101.40
CA SER A 39 76.91 -69.24 -102.13
C SER A 39 75.63 -68.65 -101.54
N LYS A 40 74.69 -68.33 -102.42
CA LYS A 40 73.37 -67.78 -102.08
C LYS A 40 72.63 -68.65 -101.04
N THR A 41 72.85 -69.97 -101.08
CA THR A 41 72.25 -70.96 -100.17
C THR A 41 72.83 -70.91 -98.76
N THR A 42 74.14 -70.71 -98.60
CA THR A 42 74.79 -70.63 -97.28
C THR A 42 74.46 -69.32 -96.57
N ILE A 43 74.38 -68.21 -97.32
CA ILE A 43 73.94 -66.91 -96.80
C ILE A 43 72.48 -66.98 -96.35
N HIS A 44 71.58 -67.55 -97.15
CA HIS A 44 70.17 -67.71 -96.80
C HIS A 44 69.96 -68.55 -95.54
N ARG A 45 70.69 -69.67 -95.39
CA ARG A 45 70.59 -70.52 -94.20
C ARG A 45 70.98 -69.77 -92.93
N TYR A 46 72.12 -69.08 -92.94
CA TYR A 46 72.59 -68.34 -91.76
C TYR A 46 71.77 -67.08 -91.49
N LEU A 47 71.17 -66.46 -92.52
CA LEU A 47 70.25 -65.34 -92.34
C LEU A 47 68.96 -65.79 -91.63
N LYS A 48 68.40 -66.92 -92.06
CA LYS A 48 67.20 -67.50 -91.47
C LYS A 48 67.41 -67.91 -90.00
N GLU A 49 68.56 -68.53 -89.68
CA GLU A 49 68.92 -68.87 -88.29
C GLU A 49 69.06 -67.62 -87.40
N LEU A 50 69.56 -66.49 -87.93
CA LEU A 50 69.70 -65.25 -87.18
C LEU A 50 68.35 -64.54 -86.97
N GLU A 51 67.45 -64.61 -87.95
CA GLU A 51 66.08 -64.07 -87.83
C GLU A 51 65.24 -64.85 -86.79
N GLU A 52 65.39 -66.17 -86.72
CA GLU A 52 64.69 -67.02 -85.74
C GLU A 52 65.15 -66.78 -84.28
N GLU A 53 66.44 -66.51 -84.06
CA GLU A 53 66.98 -66.16 -82.73
C GLU A 53 66.59 -64.74 -82.26
N GLU A 54 66.53 -63.77 -83.18
CA GLU A 54 66.07 -62.41 -82.85
C GLU A 54 64.55 -62.36 -82.60
N GLY A 55 63.77 -63.10 -83.39
CA GLY A 55 62.32 -63.23 -83.19
C GLY A 55 61.94 -63.84 -81.84
N THR A 56 62.74 -64.79 -81.32
CA THR A 56 62.53 -65.43 -80.01
C THR A 56 63.03 -64.59 -78.83
N SER A 57 64.07 -63.77 -79.01
CA SER A 57 64.54 -62.87 -77.96
C SER A 57 63.66 -61.62 -77.80
N LEU A 58 63.15 -61.06 -78.91
CA LEU A 58 62.24 -59.91 -78.90
C LEU A 58 60.89 -60.27 -78.30
N THR A 59 60.37 -61.47 -78.57
CA THR A 59 59.12 -61.95 -77.95
C THR A 59 59.26 -62.21 -76.44
N ARG A 60 60.44 -62.63 -75.97
CA ARG A 60 60.71 -62.79 -74.51
C ARG A 60 60.86 -61.44 -73.80
N ALA A 61 61.51 -60.46 -74.42
CA ALA A 61 61.66 -59.13 -73.84
C ALA A 61 60.33 -58.35 -73.85
N ALA A 62 59.54 -58.48 -74.92
CA ALA A 62 58.19 -57.95 -74.99
C ALA A 62 57.28 -58.58 -73.92
N SER A 63 57.30 -59.91 -73.75
CA SER A 63 56.48 -60.57 -72.72
C SER A 63 56.88 -60.22 -71.29
N LEU A 64 58.18 -59.98 -71.02
CA LEU A 64 58.66 -59.48 -69.74
C LEU A 64 58.23 -58.01 -69.48
N SER A 65 58.22 -57.18 -70.51
CA SER A 65 57.71 -55.80 -70.41
C SER A 65 56.20 -55.75 -70.21
N ASP A 66 55.45 -56.59 -70.93
CA ASP A 66 53.99 -56.70 -70.82
C ASP A 66 53.57 -57.20 -69.43
N THR A 67 54.28 -58.20 -68.89
CA THR A 67 54.02 -58.70 -67.52
C THR A 67 54.32 -57.68 -66.43
N ILE A 68 55.35 -56.84 -66.59
CA ILE A 68 55.62 -55.73 -65.67
C ILE A 68 54.55 -54.64 -65.80
N GLN A 69 54.14 -54.28 -67.03
CA GLN A 69 53.06 -53.31 -67.25
C GLN A 69 51.74 -53.77 -66.63
N GLU A 70 51.39 -55.06 -66.74
CA GLU A 70 50.17 -55.59 -66.13
C GLU A 70 50.23 -55.61 -64.60
N LEU A 71 51.40 -55.92 -64.00
CA LEU A 71 51.62 -55.82 -62.56
C LEU A 71 51.51 -54.36 -62.07
N VAL A 72 52.08 -53.41 -62.80
CA VAL A 72 51.98 -51.97 -62.49
C VAL A 72 50.55 -51.48 -62.65
N ALA A 73 49.82 -51.92 -63.68
CA ALA A 73 48.41 -51.58 -63.87
C ALA A 73 47.52 -52.12 -62.74
N ARG A 74 47.75 -53.37 -62.30
CA ARG A 74 47.06 -53.94 -61.12
C ARG A 74 47.40 -53.20 -59.83
N LEU A 75 48.67 -52.82 -59.63
CA LEU A 75 49.07 -52.04 -58.46
C LEU A 75 48.45 -50.64 -58.47
N ALA A 76 48.42 -49.97 -59.63
CA ALA A 76 47.77 -48.67 -59.78
C ALA A 76 46.27 -48.75 -59.54
N ALA A 77 45.59 -49.78 -60.07
CA ALA A 77 44.17 -50.03 -59.82
C ALA A 77 43.90 -50.26 -58.32
N ARG A 78 44.73 -51.06 -57.65
CA ARG A 78 44.58 -51.34 -56.23
C ARG A 78 44.88 -50.13 -55.33
N LEU A 79 45.90 -49.34 -55.67
CA LEU A 79 46.17 -48.05 -55.02
C LEU A 79 45.01 -47.07 -55.22
N HIS A 80 44.39 -47.07 -56.40
CA HIS A 80 43.24 -46.22 -56.67
C HIS A 80 42.02 -46.67 -55.86
N GLU A 81 41.74 -47.97 -55.78
CA GLU A 81 40.68 -48.52 -54.92
C GLU A 81 40.92 -48.20 -53.44
N GLU A 82 42.14 -48.38 -52.94
CA GLU A 82 42.50 -48.06 -51.55
C GLU A 82 42.40 -46.55 -51.27
N ALA A 83 42.85 -45.70 -52.19
CA ALA A 83 42.71 -44.26 -52.08
C ALA A 83 41.24 -43.82 -52.11
N GLN A 84 40.44 -44.42 -53.00
CA GLN A 84 39.01 -44.15 -53.10
C GLN A 84 38.27 -44.58 -51.84
N ALA A 85 38.59 -45.77 -51.29
CA ALA A 85 38.03 -46.24 -50.04
C ALA A 85 38.36 -45.33 -48.85
N LEU A 86 39.58 -44.78 -48.79
CA LEU A 86 39.96 -43.78 -47.78
C LEU A 86 39.20 -42.46 -47.95
N VAL A 87 39.02 -41.99 -49.18
CA VAL A 87 38.24 -40.79 -49.49
C VAL A 87 36.77 -41.00 -49.10
N ASP A 88 36.18 -42.13 -49.44
CA ASP A 88 34.80 -42.46 -49.11
C ASP A 88 34.61 -42.60 -47.60
N GLN A 89 35.56 -43.22 -46.89
CA GLN A 89 35.56 -43.31 -45.43
C GLN A 89 35.64 -41.93 -44.77
N GLN A 90 36.53 -41.06 -45.27
CA GLN A 90 36.66 -39.69 -44.76
C GLN A 90 35.44 -38.83 -45.08
N ALA A 91 34.84 -39.01 -46.27
CA ALA A 91 33.60 -38.33 -46.66
C ALA A 91 32.44 -38.77 -45.76
N ALA A 92 32.32 -40.08 -45.47
CA ALA A 92 31.31 -40.60 -44.55
C ALA A 92 31.51 -40.09 -43.11
N ALA A 93 32.76 -40.04 -42.63
CA ALA A 93 33.09 -39.47 -41.31
C ALA A 93 32.77 -37.97 -41.24
N SER A 94 33.10 -37.20 -42.28
CA SER A 94 32.78 -35.77 -42.34
C SER A 94 31.27 -35.54 -42.43
N ALA A 95 30.55 -36.35 -43.21
CA ALA A 95 29.09 -36.26 -43.34
C ALA A 95 28.40 -36.53 -42.00
N THR A 96 28.83 -37.55 -41.27
CA THR A 96 28.30 -37.86 -39.93
C THR A 96 28.62 -36.76 -38.92
N GLN A 97 29.84 -36.21 -38.93
CA GLN A 97 30.19 -35.06 -38.08
C GLN A 97 29.36 -33.81 -38.42
N HIS A 98 29.17 -33.49 -39.70
CA HIS A 98 28.31 -32.38 -40.12
C HIS A 98 26.86 -32.59 -39.67
N GLN A 99 26.33 -33.79 -39.81
CA GLN A 99 24.97 -34.09 -39.40
C GLN A 99 24.82 -33.99 -37.87
N GLN A 100 25.78 -34.49 -37.10
CA GLN A 100 25.80 -34.33 -35.65
C GLN A 100 25.83 -32.85 -35.25
N ALA A 101 26.75 -32.06 -35.81
CA ALA A 101 26.85 -30.62 -35.54
C ALA A 101 25.56 -29.87 -35.93
N GLN A 102 24.93 -30.21 -37.06
CA GLN A 102 23.64 -29.63 -37.46
C GLN A 102 22.52 -29.98 -36.48
N THR A 103 22.47 -31.22 -35.98
CA THR A 103 21.45 -31.61 -34.98
C THR A 103 21.68 -30.90 -33.64
N GLU A 104 22.92 -30.70 -33.22
CA GLU A 104 23.25 -29.96 -32.00
C GLU A 104 22.92 -28.48 -32.15
N MET A 105 23.27 -27.85 -33.28
CA MET A 105 22.88 -26.47 -33.60
C MET A 105 21.36 -26.33 -33.59
N ALA A 106 20.63 -27.25 -34.22
CA ALA A 106 19.17 -27.23 -34.20
C ALA A 106 18.61 -27.31 -32.76
N LYS A 107 19.12 -28.23 -31.93
CA LYS A 107 18.71 -28.33 -30.52
C LYS A 107 18.99 -27.04 -29.75
N LEU A 108 20.21 -26.52 -29.82
CA LEU A 108 20.59 -25.29 -29.13
C LEU A 108 19.77 -24.08 -29.59
N THR A 109 19.45 -23.97 -30.88
CA THR A 109 18.58 -22.88 -31.37
C THR A 109 17.16 -22.99 -30.84
N THR A 110 16.61 -24.21 -30.73
CA THR A 110 15.28 -24.41 -30.11
C THR A 110 15.29 -24.12 -28.61
N GLU A 111 16.35 -24.50 -27.89
CA GLU A 111 16.50 -24.19 -26.47
C GLU A 111 16.66 -22.68 -26.24
N LEU A 112 17.45 -21.98 -27.06
CA LEU A 112 17.55 -20.53 -27.01
C LEU A 112 16.21 -19.85 -27.27
N ALA A 113 15.45 -20.31 -28.27
CA ALA A 113 14.14 -19.77 -28.57
C ALA A 113 13.15 -19.97 -27.40
N THR A 114 13.16 -21.15 -26.76
CA THR A 114 12.29 -21.40 -25.59
C THR A 114 12.69 -20.58 -24.38
N LEU A 115 13.99 -20.45 -24.08
CA LEU A 115 14.49 -19.60 -22.99
C LEU A 115 14.17 -18.12 -23.24
N GLN A 116 14.31 -17.63 -24.47
CA GLN A 116 13.93 -16.27 -24.84
C GLN A 116 12.42 -16.02 -24.64
N ALA A 117 11.58 -16.96 -25.05
CA ALA A 117 10.13 -16.87 -24.84
C ALA A 117 9.77 -16.87 -23.35
N GLN A 118 10.42 -17.71 -22.54
CA GLN A 118 10.23 -17.75 -21.08
C GLN A 118 10.67 -16.45 -20.41
N LEU A 119 11.81 -15.88 -20.82
CA LEU A 119 12.31 -14.62 -20.29
C LEU A 119 11.37 -13.46 -20.64
N ALA A 120 10.88 -13.42 -21.88
CA ALA A 120 9.89 -12.42 -22.31
C ALA A 120 8.58 -12.54 -21.51
N ALA A 121 8.08 -13.77 -21.29
CA ALA A 121 6.88 -14.01 -20.49
C ALA A 121 7.08 -13.61 -19.02
N ALA A 122 8.24 -13.94 -18.42
CA ALA A 122 8.57 -13.55 -17.05
C ALA A 122 8.71 -12.03 -16.90
N ALA A 123 9.33 -11.35 -17.87
CA ALA A 123 9.44 -9.90 -17.89
C ALA A 123 8.06 -9.22 -17.99
N ALA A 124 7.17 -9.74 -18.84
CA ALA A 124 5.80 -9.25 -18.95
C ALA A 124 5.03 -9.44 -17.62
N ALA A 125 5.09 -10.63 -17.03
CA ALA A 125 4.46 -10.90 -15.73
C ALA A 125 5.00 -9.98 -14.63
N PHE A 126 6.31 -9.79 -14.56
CA PHE A 126 6.94 -8.88 -13.61
C PHE A 126 6.48 -7.43 -13.79
N SER A 127 6.40 -6.95 -15.03
CA SER A 127 5.89 -5.59 -15.30
C SER A 127 4.42 -5.42 -14.90
N SER A 128 3.59 -6.45 -15.11
CA SER A 128 2.19 -6.45 -14.69
C SER A 128 2.05 -6.41 -13.16
N GLU A 129 2.83 -7.23 -12.45
CA GLU A 129 2.85 -7.22 -10.99
C GLU A 129 3.35 -5.87 -10.44
N GLN A 130 4.38 -5.28 -11.05
CA GLN A 130 4.84 -3.94 -10.67
C GLN A 130 3.74 -2.88 -10.84
N GLY A 131 2.98 -2.93 -11.95
CA GLY A 131 1.83 -2.07 -12.19
C GLY A 131 0.76 -2.25 -11.11
N ALA A 132 0.34 -3.50 -10.86
CA ALA A 132 -0.65 -3.82 -9.83
C ALA A 132 -0.20 -3.41 -8.43
N HIS A 133 1.09 -3.56 -8.11
CA HIS A 133 1.66 -3.09 -6.85
C HIS A 133 1.67 -1.57 -6.74
N ALA A 134 1.99 -0.84 -7.80
CA ALA A 134 1.95 0.63 -7.82
C ALA A 134 0.52 1.15 -7.61
N GLU A 135 -0.47 0.55 -8.27
CA GLU A 135 -1.89 0.88 -8.08
C GLU A 135 -2.35 0.61 -6.65
N LYS A 136 -2.04 -0.57 -6.10
CA LYS A 136 -2.38 -0.92 -4.70
C LYS A 136 -1.73 0.06 -3.70
N ARG A 137 -0.48 0.47 -3.94
CA ARG A 137 0.20 1.48 -3.10
C ARG A 137 -0.51 2.83 -3.15
N LEU A 138 -0.98 3.25 -4.32
CA LEU A 138 -1.72 4.50 -4.48
C LEU A 138 -3.07 4.44 -3.77
N VAL A 139 -3.80 3.33 -3.89
CA VAL A 139 -5.07 3.10 -3.19
C VAL A 139 -4.86 3.07 -1.67
N LEU A 140 -3.84 2.37 -1.18
CA LEU A 140 -3.50 2.35 0.25
C LEU A 140 -3.17 3.76 0.75
N HIS A 141 -2.37 4.52 0.02
CA HIS A 141 -2.04 5.89 0.41
C HIS A 141 -3.29 6.79 0.48
N GLN A 142 -4.21 6.66 -0.48
CA GLN A 142 -5.49 7.38 -0.43
C GLN A 142 -6.33 6.96 0.78
N ARG A 143 -6.36 5.66 1.12
CA ARG A 143 -7.05 5.16 2.31
C ARG A 143 -6.42 5.67 3.61
N ASP A 144 -5.10 5.76 3.68
CA ASP A 144 -4.41 6.30 4.85
C ASP A 144 -4.79 7.78 5.08
N LEU A 145 -4.81 8.58 4.01
CA LEU A 145 -5.28 9.96 4.06
C LEU A 145 -6.76 10.07 4.46
N ASP A 146 -7.62 9.19 3.94
CA ASP A 146 -9.03 9.12 4.32
C ASP A 146 -9.18 8.79 5.83
N VAL A 147 -8.40 7.84 6.34
CA VAL A 147 -8.41 7.44 7.76
C VAL A 147 -7.92 8.58 8.65
N GLU A 148 -6.83 9.26 8.29
CA GLU A 148 -6.34 10.44 9.02
C GLU A 148 -7.40 11.55 9.05
N ARG A 149 -8.02 11.84 7.90
CA ARG A 149 -9.09 12.84 7.79
C ARG A 149 -10.29 12.48 8.67
N LEU A 150 -10.77 11.25 8.61
CA LEU A 150 -11.90 10.79 9.43
C LEU A 150 -11.55 10.81 10.92
N THR A 151 -10.32 10.42 11.29
CA THR A 151 -9.85 10.47 12.68
C THR A 151 -9.84 11.90 13.20
N GLN A 152 -9.39 12.86 12.40
CA GLN A 152 -9.43 14.27 12.77
C GLN A 152 -10.87 14.79 12.90
N GLN A 153 -11.77 14.43 11.98
CA GLN A 153 -13.18 14.80 12.07
C GLN A 153 -13.85 14.26 13.35
N VAL A 154 -13.55 13.01 13.73
CA VAL A 154 -14.04 12.43 14.98
C VAL A 154 -13.51 13.22 16.18
N ARG A 155 -12.21 13.54 16.21
CA ARG A 155 -11.63 14.36 17.29
C ARG A 155 -12.31 15.72 17.40
N ASP A 156 -12.47 16.43 16.29
CA ASP A 156 -13.10 17.75 16.26
C ASP A 156 -14.57 17.69 16.72
N GLN A 157 -15.32 16.67 16.29
CA GLN A 157 -16.69 16.46 16.75
C GLN A 157 -16.77 16.13 18.24
N THR A 158 -15.89 15.28 18.75
CA THR A 158 -15.85 14.96 20.18
C THR A 158 -15.51 16.19 21.03
N ALA A 159 -14.60 17.05 20.57
CA ALA A 159 -14.27 18.30 21.26
C ALA A 159 -15.48 19.26 21.31
N ARG A 160 -16.20 19.40 20.19
CA ARG A 160 -17.43 20.22 20.14
C ARG A 160 -18.53 19.68 21.04
N LEU A 161 -18.69 18.35 21.11
CA LEU A 161 -19.66 17.74 22.03
C LEU A 161 -19.30 18.01 23.48
N ALA A 162 -18.02 17.86 23.86
CA ALA A 162 -17.56 18.17 25.22
C ALA A 162 -17.77 19.65 25.58
N GLU A 163 -17.52 20.58 24.65
CA GLU A 163 -17.80 22.00 24.86
C GLU A 163 -19.30 22.28 25.07
N GLN A 164 -20.16 21.67 24.24
CA GLN A 164 -21.62 21.80 24.38
C GLN A 164 -22.13 21.19 25.69
N GLU A 165 -21.59 20.06 26.11
CA GLU A 165 -21.91 19.45 27.41
C GLU A 165 -21.50 20.35 28.57
N GLY A 166 -20.30 20.95 28.52
CA GLY A 166 -19.85 21.92 29.51
C GLY A 166 -20.73 23.18 29.54
N PHE A 167 -21.14 23.69 28.37
CA PHE A 167 -22.08 24.81 28.29
C PHE A 167 -23.44 24.47 28.90
N ARG A 168 -23.96 23.26 28.62
CA ARG A 168 -25.23 22.78 29.19
C ARG A 168 -25.16 22.66 30.71
N GLN A 169 -24.08 22.09 31.25
CA GLN A 169 -23.86 22.00 32.70
C GLN A 169 -23.81 23.40 33.34
N SER A 170 -23.07 24.34 32.74
CA SER A 170 -23.02 25.72 33.24
C SER A 170 -24.39 26.41 33.20
N LEU A 171 -25.22 26.13 32.19
CA LEU A 171 -26.58 26.64 32.11
C LEU A 171 -27.46 26.04 33.21
N GLU A 172 -27.37 24.72 33.42
CA GLU A 172 -28.10 24.02 34.48
C GLU A 172 -27.73 24.57 35.87
N GLU A 173 -26.44 24.82 36.15
CA GLU A 173 -25.97 25.46 37.38
C GLU A 173 -26.50 26.89 37.55
N LYS A 174 -26.51 27.70 36.48
CA LYS A 174 -27.09 29.04 36.53
C LYS A 174 -28.60 28.99 36.81
N LEU A 175 -29.29 28.00 36.25
CA LEU A 175 -30.71 27.80 36.50
C LEU A 175 -30.95 27.38 37.95
N THR A 176 -30.21 26.43 38.50
CA THR A 176 -30.37 26.02 39.91
C THR A 176 -30.12 27.21 40.85
N HIS A 177 -29.04 27.97 40.64
CA HIS A 177 -28.78 29.19 41.41
C HIS A 177 -29.89 30.23 41.31
N ALA A 178 -30.48 30.43 40.13
CA ALA A 178 -31.62 31.33 39.97
C ALA A 178 -32.87 30.84 40.73
N HIS A 179 -33.13 29.52 40.74
CA HIS A 179 -34.22 28.93 41.50
C HIS A 179 -33.99 29.08 43.01
N ASP A 180 -32.80 28.75 43.50
CA ASP A 180 -32.45 28.89 44.92
C ASP A 180 -32.56 30.35 45.37
N ALA A 181 -32.08 31.31 44.57
CA ALA A 181 -32.21 32.72 44.86
C ALA A 181 -33.68 33.19 44.92
N LEU A 182 -34.53 32.68 44.03
CA LEU A 182 -35.97 32.97 44.05
C LEU A 182 -36.66 32.37 45.27
N GLU A 183 -36.31 31.15 45.66
CA GLU A 183 -36.83 30.53 46.87
C GLU A 183 -36.41 31.30 48.11
N HIS A 184 -35.13 31.68 48.22
CA HIS A 184 -34.65 32.54 49.31
C HIS A 184 -35.37 33.90 49.36
N TYR A 185 -35.63 34.51 48.21
CA TYR A 185 -36.41 35.75 48.17
C TYR A 185 -37.87 35.54 48.63
N ARG A 186 -38.50 34.45 48.19
CA ARG A 186 -39.88 34.10 48.60
C ARG A 186 -39.96 33.83 50.09
N THR A 187 -39.03 33.07 50.66
CA THR A 187 -38.98 32.80 52.09
C THR A 187 -38.71 34.08 52.88
N ALA A 188 -37.73 34.89 52.48
CA ALA A 188 -37.43 36.17 53.13
C ALA A 188 -38.64 37.12 53.10
N SER A 189 -39.33 37.22 51.95
CA SER A 189 -40.54 38.04 51.82
C SER A 189 -41.70 37.53 52.69
N ARG A 190 -41.84 36.20 52.83
CA ARG A 190 -42.82 35.60 53.73
C ARG A 190 -42.47 35.90 55.19
N GLU A 191 -41.23 35.67 55.60
CA GLU A 191 -40.75 35.94 56.96
C GLU A 191 -40.90 37.41 57.33
N GLN A 192 -40.61 38.33 56.41
CA GLN A 192 -40.82 39.77 56.60
C GLN A 192 -42.29 40.07 56.88
N ARG A 193 -43.21 39.57 56.05
CA ARG A 193 -44.66 39.76 56.25
C ARG A 193 -45.13 39.17 57.57
N GLU A 194 -44.62 37.99 57.95
CA GLU A 194 -44.95 37.38 59.25
C GLU A 194 -44.40 38.21 60.42
N GLN A 195 -43.20 38.79 60.31
CA GLN A 195 -42.66 39.70 61.32
C GLN A 195 -43.48 41.00 61.44
N GLU A 196 -43.88 41.60 60.32
CA GLU A 196 -44.74 42.78 60.28
C GLU A 196 -46.11 42.49 60.90
N ALA A 197 -46.73 41.35 60.56
CA ALA A 197 -47.98 40.91 61.15
C ALA A 197 -47.87 40.75 62.68
N ARG A 198 -46.80 40.09 63.17
CA ARG A 198 -46.53 39.96 64.61
C ARG A 198 -46.36 41.32 65.30
N ARG A 199 -45.66 42.27 64.67
CA ARG A 199 -45.50 43.64 65.19
C ARG A 199 -46.83 44.38 65.27
N HIS A 200 -47.65 44.29 64.23
CA HIS A 200 -48.98 44.92 64.20
C HIS A 200 -49.93 44.29 65.23
N GLU A 201 -49.91 42.96 65.39
CA GLU A 201 -50.70 42.27 66.41
C GLU A 201 -50.32 42.76 67.82
N LEU A 202 -49.03 42.88 68.12
CA LEU A 202 -48.56 43.43 69.40
C LEU A 202 -49.03 44.88 69.61
N GLN A 203 -48.96 45.73 68.58
CA GLN A 203 -49.45 47.12 68.66
C GLN A 203 -50.96 47.18 68.93
N VAL A 204 -51.75 46.34 68.26
CA VAL A 204 -53.20 46.25 68.47
C VAL A 204 -53.50 45.81 69.90
N GLN A 205 -52.81 44.79 70.42
CA GLN A 205 -52.97 44.35 71.81
C GLN A 205 -52.63 45.46 72.82
N GLN A 206 -51.54 46.22 72.58
CA GLN A 206 -51.18 47.37 73.41
C GLN A 206 -52.23 48.48 73.37
N LEU A 207 -52.76 48.81 72.18
CA LEU A 207 -53.83 49.80 72.04
C LEU A 207 -55.13 49.35 72.70
N GLN A 208 -55.50 48.06 72.58
CA GLN A 208 -56.65 47.50 73.28
C GLN A 208 -56.47 47.55 74.80
N ALA A 209 -55.28 47.25 75.33
CA ALA A 209 -54.97 47.38 76.75
C ALA A 209 -55.09 48.84 77.23
N LYS A 210 -54.54 49.80 76.47
CA LYS A 210 -54.70 51.24 76.74
C LYS A 210 -56.16 51.67 76.70
N LEU A 211 -56.95 51.20 75.73
CA LEU A 211 -58.37 51.50 75.63
C LEU A 211 -59.15 50.97 76.84
N ARG A 212 -58.87 49.74 77.28
CA ARG A 212 -59.45 49.18 78.51
C ARG A 212 -59.06 50.01 79.74
N GLN A 213 -57.80 50.43 79.84
CA GLN A 213 -57.32 51.28 80.94
C GLN A 213 -58.05 52.63 80.96
N VAL A 214 -58.12 53.33 79.82
CA VAL A 214 -58.83 54.62 79.71
C VAL A 214 -60.32 54.47 80.00
N ASN A 215 -60.97 53.43 79.50
CA ASN A 215 -62.38 53.15 79.81
C ASN A 215 -62.58 52.89 81.31
N GLN A 216 -61.69 52.13 81.96
CA GLN A 216 -61.74 51.91 83.40
C GLN A 216 -61.58 53.23 84.17
N THR A 217 -60.62 54.08 83.76
CA THR A 217 -60.44 55.41 84.35
C THR A 217 -61.68 56.30 84.14
N ALA A 218 -62.30 56.26 82.95
CA ALA A 218 -63.53 56.99 82.65
C ALA A 218 -64.70 56.53 83.52
N ILE A 219 -64.87 55.22 83.73
CA ILE A 219 -65.88 54.66 84.65
C ILE A 219 -65.64 55.16 86.08
N VAL A 220 -64.40 55.13 86.56
CA VAL A 220 -64.06 55.67 87.90
C VAL A 220 -64.40 57.16 88.00
N LYS A 221 -64.01 57.96 87.00
CA LYS A 221 -64.32 59.41 86.96
C LYS A 221 -65.83 59.68 86.88
N GLN A 222 -66.58 58.89 86.13
CA GLN A 222 -68.04 58.99 86.07
C GLN A 222 -68.67 58.67 87.44
N ASN A 223 -68.18 57.64 88.12
CA ASN A 223 -68.63 57.30 89.48
C ASN A 223 -68.31 58.44 90.46
N GLU A 224 -67.12 59.04 90.41
CA GLU A 224 -66.75 60.23 91.19
C GLU A 224 -67.71 61.40 90.91
N ILE A 225 -67.99 61.72 89.63
CA ILE A 225 -68.95 62.77 89.25
C ILE A 225 -70.35 62.47 89.81
N THR A 226 -70.83 61.23 89.72
CA THR A 226 -72.15 60.89 90.27
C THR A 226 -72.21 60.99 91.79
N GLN A 227 -71.13 60.67 92.51
CA GLN A 227 -71.05 60.88 93.96
C GLN A 227 -71.05 62.37 94.30
N LEU A 228 -70.22 63.17 93.63
CA LEU A 228 -70.19 64.62 93.79
C LEU A 228 -71.56 65.25 93.49
N ASN A 229 -72.27 64.77 92.47
CA ASN A 229 -73.63 65.24 92.17
C ASN A 229 -74.63 64.89 93.28
N LYS A 230 -74.53 63.69 93.88
CA LYS A 230 -75.36 63.30 95.04
C LYS A 230 -75.04 64.16 96.25
N ASP A 231 -73.76 64.40 96.54
CA ASP A 231 -73.35 65.23 97.66
C ASP A 231 -73.71 66.70 97.44
N ASN A 232 -73.59 67.22 96.22
CA ASN A 232 -74.10 68.55 95.86
C ASN A 232 -75.62 68.64 96.05
N ALA A 233 -76.38 67.63 95.63
CA ALA A 233 -77.82 67.58 95.87
C ALA A 233 -78.14 67.56 97.38
N ARG A 234 -77.41 66.78 98.18
CA ARG A 234 -77.53 66.79 99.66
C ARG A 234 -77.23 68.16 100.22
N LEU A 235 -76.09 68.76 99.89
CA LEU A 235 -75.71 70.10 100.35
C LEU A 235 -76.72 71.17 99.93
N LEU A 236 -77.29 71.09 98.72
CA LEU A 236 -78.38 71.98 98.28
C LEU A 236 -79.64 71.80 99.14
N THR A 237 -80.02 70.56 99.48
CA THR A 237 -81.13 70.32 100.40
C THR A 237 -80.83 70.83 101.80
N GLU A 238 -79.62 70.60 102.33
CA GLU A 238 -79.18 71.09 103.63
C GLU A 238 -79.18 72.62 103.66
N ALA A 239 -78.60 73.29 102.66
CA ALA A 239 -78.64 74.74 102.50
C ALA A 239 -80.07 75.26 102.38
N GLY A 240 -80.96 74.55 101.66
CA GLY A 240 -82.39 74.87 101.59
C GLY A 240 -83.09 74.74 102.94
N THR A 241 -82.81 73.70 103.71
CA THR A 241 -83.36 73.53 105.08
C THR A 241 -82.76 74.54 106.06
N ALA A 242 -81.47 74.84 105.99
CA ALA A 242 -80.79 75.85 106.78
C ALA A 242 -81.33 77.24 106.44
N GLY A 243 -81.56 77.54 105.17
CA GLY A 243 -82.25 78.75 104.71
C GLY A 243 -83.68 78.85 105.25
N LYS A 244 -84.44 77.75 105.23
CA LYS A 244 -85.77 77.69 105.89
C LYS A 244 -85.66 77.92 107.39
N ARG A 245 -84.70 77.30 108.10
CA ARG A 245 -84.44 77.47 109.53
C ARG A 245 -84.01 78.91 109.86
N LEU A 246 -83.17 79.53 109.03
CA LEU A 246 -82.79 80.94 109.13
C LEU A 246 -83.99 81.86 108.93
N ARG A 247 -84.88 81.54 107.99
CA ARG A 247 -86.11 82.30 107.76
C ARG A 247 -87.08 82.15 108.93
N THR A 248 -87.28 80.95 109.48
CA THR A 248 -88.11 80.76 110.68
C THR A 248 -87.49 81.41 111.91
N ALA A 249 -86.16 81.33 112.08
CA ALA A 249 -85.45 82.01 113.16
C ALA A 249 -85.50 83.54 113.01
N ARG A 250 -85.33 84.10 111.80
CA ARG A 250 -85.55 85.54 111.53
C ARG A 250 -86.98 85.95 111.82
N ASN A 251 -87.97 85.15 111.42
CA ASN A 251 -89.37 85.43 111.71
C ASN A 251 -89.67 85.33 113.21
N ALA A 252 -89.08 84.38 113.94
CA ALA A 252 -89.18 84.28 115.40
C ALA A 252 -88.46 85.43 116.11
N ARG A 253 -87.31 85.87 115.60
CA ARG A 253 -86.56 87.03 116.11
C ARG A 253 -87.27 88.35 115.79
N ALA A 254 -87.93 88.47 114.65
CA ALA A 254 -88.83 89.57 114.33
C ALA A 254 -90.06 89.57 115.25
N ARG A 255 -90.65 88.40 115.54
CA ARG A 255 -91.72 88.27 116.54
C ARG A 255 -91.26 88.62 117.96
N ARG A 256 -90.01 88.30 118.34
CA ARG A 256 -89.40 88.73 119.62
C ARG A 256 -89.00 90.22 119.63
N ALA A 257 -88.58 90.80 118.51
CA ALA A 257 -88.29 92.23 118.40
C ALA A 257 -89.56 93.08 118.41
N VAL A 258 -90.68 92.55 117.93
CA VAL A 258 -92.02 93.15 118.08
C VAL A 258 -92.54 92.98 119.52
N ALA A 259 -92.17 91.92 120.23
CA ALA A 259 -92.50 91.73 121.66
C ALA A 259 -91.58 92.52 122.63
N GLY A 260 -90.39 92.93 122.19
CA GLY A 260 -89.45 93.73 123.00
C GLY A 260 -89.64 95.25 122.90
N ASN A 261 -90.60 95.73 122.09
CA ASN A 261 -90.88 97.15 121.90
C ASN A 261 -92.30 97.55 122.34
N ALA A 262 -92.90 96.74 123.23
CA ALA A 262 -94.17 97.01 123.87
C ALA A 262 -94.12 96.57 125.34
N GLU A 263 -93.47 97.40 126.17
CA GLU A 263 -93.80 97.46 127.59
C GLU A 263 -94.08 98.92 127.94
N PRO A 264 -95.25 99.25 128.50
CA PRO A 264 -95.46 100.47 129.24
C PRO A 264 -95.08 100.27 130.73
N ARG A 265 -94.42 101.29 131.27
CA ARG A 265 -94.46 101.76 132.67
C ARG A 265 -95.86 101.59 133.30
N THR A 266 -96.10 101.29 134.57
CA THR A 266 -95.42 101.56 135.86
C THR A 266 -96.00 100.66 136.95
N GLY A 267 -95.19 100.34 137.96
CA GLY A 267 -95.56 99.76 139.26
C GLY A 267 -94.30 99.48 140.07
#